data_AF-A0A537REQ8-F1
#
_entry.id   AF-A0A537REQ8-F1
#
_cell.length_a   1.000
_cell.length_b   1.000
_cell.length_c   1.000
_cell.angle_alpha   90.00
_cell.angle_beta   90.00
_cell.angle_gamma   90.00
#
_symmetry.space_group_name_H-M   'P 1'
#
loop_
_entity.id
_entity.type
_entity.pdbx_description
1 polymer ?
#
loop_
_entity_poly.entity_id
_entity_poly.type
_entity_poly.pdbx_seq_one_letter_code
_entity_poly.pdbx_strand_id
1 'polypeptide(L)' 'MSEHKYRVGQAVEFFPERGVEHTAKGRFKIVRLLLGERNAPHYRIKHEVDGHERMVGEGELGPR' A
#
# COMPACT_ATOMS: atom_id res chain seq x y z
N MET A 1 -7.51 -16.26 10.75
CA MET A 1 -7.62 -15.51 9.49
C MET A 1 -6.99 -14.16 9.77
N SER A 2 -5.88 -13.81 9.13
CA SER A 2 -5.21 -12.54 9.39
C SER A 2 -6.11 -11.42 8.88
N GLU A 3 -6.71 -10.66 9.80
CA GLU A 3 -7.58 -9.56 9.47
C GLU A 3 -6.73 -8.42 8.90
N HIS A 4 -6.83 -8.21 7.60
CA HIS A 4 -6.10 -7.18 6.87
C HIS A 4 -7.06 -6.04 6.55
N LYS A 5 -6.60 -4.79 6.66
CA LYS A 5 -7.47 -3.60 6.65
C LYS A 5 -7.96 -3.22 5.26
N TYR A 6 -7.16 -3.45 4.22
CA TYR A 6 -7.42 -2.96 2.88
C TYR A 6 -7.78 -4.09 1.92
N ARG A 7 -8.57 -3.77 0.88
CA ARG A 7 -9.03 -4.73 -0.15
C ARG A 7 -8.48 -4.39 -1.52
N VAL A 8 -8.30 -5.39 -2.38
CA VAL A 8 -7.94 -5.18 -3.79
C VAL A 8 -8.99 -4.30 -4.47
N GLY A 9 -8.54 -3.30 -5.23
CA GLY A 9 -9.36 -2.27 -5.87
C GLY A 9 -9.62 -1.03 -5.02
N GLN A 10 -9.35 -1.08 -3.71
CA GLN A 10 -9.54 0.06 -2.82
C GLN A 10 -8.54 1.16 -3.09
N ALA A 11 -9.02 2.42 -3.07
CA ALA A 11 -8.16 3.60 -3.12
C ALA A 11 -7.57 3.87 -1.72
N VAL A 12 -6.27 4.17 -1.68
CA VAL A 12 -5.51 4.43 -0.45
C VAL A 12 -4.53 5.57 -0.67
N GLU A 13 -4.14 6.22 0.41
CA GLU A 13 -3.01 7.14 0.44
C GLU A 13 -1.76 6.43 0.95
N PHE A 14 -0.63 6.70 0.30
CA PHE A 14 0.66 6.15 0.69
C PHE A 14 1.45 7.16 1.54
N PHE A 15 1.79 6.75 2.75
CA PHE A 15 2.58 7.50 3.72
C PHE A 15 3.88 6.74 4.02
N PRO A 16 4.96 7.03 3.26
CA PRO A 16 6.25 6.37 3.50
C PRO A 16 6.75 6.60 4.93
N GLU A 17 7.38 5.58 5.52
CA GLU A 17 8.10 5.74 6.78
C GLU A 17 9.20 6.81 6.69
N ARG A 18 9.57 7.40 7.83
CA ARG A 18 10.58 8.48 7.89
C ARG A 18 11.89 7.99 7.28
N GLY A 19 12.36 8.71 6.24
CA GLY A 19 13.62 8.40 5.55
C GLY A 19 13.44 7.78 4.16
N VAL A 20 12.22 7.38 3.78
CA VAL A 20 11.90 6.97 2.41
C VAL A 20 11.50 8.20 1.59
N GLU A 21 11.96 8.25 0.34
CA GLU A 21 11.78 9.39 -0.57
C GLU A 21 10.30 9.84 -0.65
N HIS A 22 10.04 11.10 -0.28
CA HIS A 22 8.70 11.70 -0.22
C HIS A 22 8.10 12.00 -1.60
N THR A 23 8.86 11.76 -2.67
CA THR A 23 8.53 12.03 -4.08
C THR A 23 7.36 11.19 -4.58
N ALA A 24 6.95 10.14 -3.85
CA ALA A 24 5.84 9.26 -4.20
C ALA A 24 4.58 9.43 -3.33
N LYS A 25 4.41 10.56 -2.60
CA LYS A 25 3.12 10.86 -1.95
C LYS A 25 2.05 11.04 -3.03
N GLY A 26 0.93 10.33 -2.91
CA GLY A 26 -0.10 10.36 -3.93
C GLY A 26 -1.22 9.35 -3.71
N ARG A 27 -2.14 9.30 -4.68
CA ARG A 27 -3.28 8.38 -4.67
C ARG A 27 -2.90 7.07 -5.33
N PHE A 28 -3.18 5.97 -4.63
CA PHE A 28 -2.92 4.63 -5.11
C PHE A 28 -4.16 3.76 -5.04
N LYS A 29 -4.16 2.67 -5.79
CA LYS A 29 -5.09 1.55 -5.61
C LYS A 29 -4.35 0.30 -5.17
N ILE A 30 -4.96 -0.47 -4.26
CA ILE A 30 -4.50 -1.82 -3.94
C ILE A 30 -4.70 -2.70 -5.18
N VAL A 31 -3.62 -3.27 -5.71
CA VAL A 31 -3.70 -4.21 -6.85
C VAL A 31 -3.53 -5.66 -6.43
N ARG A 32 -2.88 -5.92 -5.29
CA ARG A 32 -2.73 -7.28 -4.74
C ARG A 32 -2.49 -7.24 -3.24
N LEU A 33 -3.09 -8.18 -2.51
CA LEU A 33 -2.73 -8.52 -1.13
C LEU A 33 -1.74 -9.69 -1.14
N LEU A 34 -0.68 -9.59 -0.35
CA LEU A 34 0.28 -10.63 -0.08
C LEU A 34 0.38 -10.84 1.43
N LEU A 35 0.36 -12.08 1.89
CA LEU A 35 0.68 -12.39 3.28
C LEU A 35 2.19 -12.58 3.38
N GLY A 36 2.88 -11.63 4.02
CA GLY A 36 4.33 -11.65 4.19
C GLY A 36 4.77 -12.56 5.33
N GLU A 37 6.05 -12.49 5.68
CA GLU A 37 6.61 -13.22 6.82
C GLU A 37 5.85 -12.89 8.11
N ARG A 38 5.64 -13.90 8.97
CA ARG A 38 4.81 -13.80 10.19
C ARG A 38 3.34 -13.44 9.97
N ASN A 39 2.80 -13.67 8.76
CA ASN A 39 1.42 -13.31 8.37
C ASN A 39 1.14 -11.80 8.39
N ALA A 40 2.17 -10.96 8.27
CA ALA A 40 1.98 -9.52 8.15
C ALA A 40 1.41 -9.16 6.76
N PRO A 41 0.28 -8.45 6.68
CA PRO A 41 -0.32 -8.07 5.39
C PRO A 41 0.57 -7.06 4.67
N HIS A 42 0.97 -7.42 3.45
CA HIS A 42 1.66 -6.58 2.50
C HIS A 42 0.76 -6.32 1.30
N TYR A 43 0.89 -5.15 0.71
CA TYR A 43 0.05 -4.72 -0.38
C TYR A 43 0.91 -4.29 -1.55
N ARG A 44 0.58 -4.77 -2.74
CA ARG A 44 1.04 -4.13 -3.97
C ARG A 44 0.05 -3.03 -4.29
N ILE A 45 0.56 -1.81 -4.43
CA ILE A 45 -0.20 -0.62 -4.75
C ILE A 45 0.23 -0.07 -6.10
N LYS A 46 -0.71 0.54 -6.82
CA LYS A 46 -0.46 1.20 -8.11
C LYS A 46 -0.89 2.65 -8.04
N HIS A 47 0.02 3.55 -8.36
CA HIS A 47 -0.27 4.98 -8.39
C HIS A 47 -1.25 5.28 -9.52
N GLU A 48 -2.26 6.10 -9.26
CA GLU A 48 -3.36 6.32 -10.21
C GLU A 48 -2.94 7.14 -11.44
N VAL A 49 -1.87 7.94 -11.34
CA VAL A 49 -1.48 8.89 -12.41
C VAL A 49 -0.39 8.33 -13.32
N ASP A 50 0.75 7.92 -12.75
CA ASP A 50 1.90 7.43 -13.51
C ASP A 50 1.91 5.90 -13.68
N GLY A 51 1.03 5.19 -12.98
CA GLY A 51 0.92 3.73 -13.03
C GLY A 51 2.06 2.99 -12.34
N HIS A 52 2.95 3.67 -11.62
CA HIS A 52 4.04 3.02 -10.90
C HIS A 52 3.50 2.13 -9.78
N GLU A 53 4.09 0.95 -9.66
CA GLU A 53 3.71 -0.03 -8.65
C GLU A 53 4.76 -0.14 -7.56
N ARG A 54 4.31 -0.32 -6.32
CA ARG A 54 5.17 -0.50 -5.15
C ARG A 54 4.59 -1.57 -4.22
N MET A 55 5.44 -2.26 -3.47
CA MET A 55 5.01 -3.09 -2.35
C MET A 55 5.22 -2.33 -1.05
N VAL A 56 4.19 -2.36 -0.20
CA VAL A 56 4.16 -1.63 1.07
C VAL A 56 3.54 -2.48 2.16
N GLY A 57 3.91 -2.22 3.41
CA GLY A 57 3.23 -2.78 4.57
C GLY A 57 1.92 -2.05 4.87
N GLU A 58 1.07 -2.66 5.68
CA GLU A 58 -0.20 -2.04 6.09
C GLU A 58 -0.03 -0.70 6.83
N GLY A 59 1.06 -0.53 7.58
CA GLY A 59 1.35 0.69 8.35
C GLY A 59 1.73 1.90 7.49
N GLU A 60 2.11 1.69 6.23
CA GLU A 60 2.46 2.75 5.28
C GLU A 60 1.23 3.25 4.49
N LEU A 61 0.05 2.70 4.79
CA LEU A 61 -1.19 3.01 4.10
C LEU A 61 -2.17 3.70 5.05
N GLY A 62 -2.80 4.77 4.55
CA GLY A 62 -3.93 5.40 5.19
C GLY A 62 -5.22 5.27 4.37
N PRO A 63 -6.39 5.35 5.01
CA PRO A 63 -7.64 5.56 4.28
C PRO A 63 -7.55 6.86 3.49
N ARG A 64 -8.21 6.88 2.33
CA ARG A 64 -8.44 8.10 1.55
C ARG A 64 -9.49 8.99 2.21
#